data_AF-A0A8B6EBK9-F1
#
_entry.id   AF-A0A8B6EBK9-F1
#
_cell.length_a   1.000
_cell.length_b   1.000
_cell.length_c   1.000
_cell.angle_alpha   90.00
_cell.angle_beta   90.00
_cell.angle_gamma   90.00
#
_symmetry.space_group_name_H-M   'P 1'
#
loop_
_entity.id
_entity.type
_entity.pdbx_description
1 polymer ?
#
loop_
_entity_poly.entity_id
_entity_poly.type
_entity_poly.pdbx_seq_one_letter_code
_entity_poly.pdbx_strand_id
1 'polypeptide(L)' 'MDRPLFVIRGMFAHSTIENPLIVFADHIIGVSNGKIVFFDQANQIDKHLEPFGGR' A
#
# COMPACT_ATOMS: atom_id res chain seq x y z
N MET A 1 22.19 -2.09 4.35
CA MET A 1 21.43 -0.86 4.62
C MET A 1 19.98 -1.20 4.47
N ASP A 2 19.20 -1.11 5.55
CA ASP A 2 17.75 -1.28 5.46
C ASP A 2 17.20 -0.20 4.54
N ARG A 3 16.48 -0.63 3.51
CA ARG A 3 16.02 0.27 2.47
C ARG A 3 14.68 0.87 2.93
N PRO A 4 14.46 2.19 2.75
CA PRO A 4 13.31 2.87 3.33
C PRO A 4 11.99 2.32 2.78
N LEU A 5 11.01 2.15 3.68
CA LEU A 5 9.62 1.89 3.34
C LEU A 5 8.90 3.24 3.22
N PHE A 6 8.26 3.48 2.07
CA PHE A 6 7.34 4.59 1.90
C PHE A 6 5.91 4.07 2.00
N VAL A 7 5.08 4.74 2.80
CA VAL A 7 3.66 4.44 2.91
C VAL A 7 2.90 5.65 2.40
N ILE A 8 2.07 5.44 1.39
CA ILE A 8 1.20 6.48 0.82
C ILE A 8 -0.24 6.08 1.12
N ARG A 9 -0.99 6.96 1.80
CA ARG A 9 -2.42 6.79 2.09
C ARG A 9 -3.23 7.69 1.17
N GLY A 10 -4.30 7.17 0.58
CA GLY A 10 -5.17 7.97 -0.26
C GLY A 10 -6.21 7.15 -1.03
N MET A 11 -6.71 7.76 -2.11
CA MET A 11 -7.54 7.10 -3.10
C MET A 11 -6.66 6.62 -4.25
N PHE A 12 -6.80 5.34 -4.61
CA PHE A 12 -6.07 4.75 -5.72
C PHE A 12 -7.05 4.29 -6.79
N ALA A 13 -6.73 4.57 -8.05
CA ALA A 13 -7.51 4.12 -9.19
C ALA A 13 -6.61 3.42 -10.19
N HIS A 14 -7.00 2.24 -10.65
CA HIS A 14 -6.29 1.50 -11.69
C HIS A 14 -7.22 0.59 -12.48
N SER A 15 -6.74 0.07 -13.59
CA SER A 15 -7.43 -0.94 -14.41
C SER A 15 -6.96 -2.35 -14.04
N THR A 16 -7.81 -3.35 -14.30
CA THR A 16 -7.47 -4.77 -14.28
C THR A 16 -7.89 -5.42 -15.60
N ILE A 17 -7.60 -6.70 -15.77
CA ILE A 17 -8.05 -7.47 -16.94
C ILE A 17 -9.60 -7.52 -17.01
N GLU A 18 -10.26 -7.59 -15.85
CA GLU A 18 -11.72 -7.77 -15.75
C GLU A 18 -12.48 -6.45 -15.60
N ASN A 19 -11.84 -5.40 -15.08
CA ASN A 19 -12.47 -4.11 -14.83
C ASN A 19 -11.61 -2.94 -15.35
N PRO A 20 -12.12 -2.12 -16.30
CA PRO A 20 -11.37 -1.00 -16.85
C PRO A 20 -11.06 0.09 -15.83
N LEU A 21 -11.82 0.18 -14.73
CA LEU A 21 -11.59 1.14 -13.66
C LEU A 21 -12.08 0.61 -12.31
N ILE A 22 -11.14 0.34 -11.40
CA ILE A 22 -11.41 0.10 -9.99
C ILE A 22 -10.89 1.28 -9.18
N VAL A 23 -11.72 1.77 -8.26
CA VAL A 23 -11.37 2.84 -7.33
C VAL A 23 -11.37 2.27 -5.90
N PHE A 24 -10.24 2.45 -5.22
CA PHE A 24 -10.01 2.04 -3.85
C PHE A 24 -9.96 3.27 -2.96
N ALA A 25 -11.03 3.52 -2.23
CA ALA A 25 -11.13 4.62 -1.28
C ALA A 25 -10.42 4.27 0.04
N ASP A 26 -9.70 5.23 0.61
CA ASP A 26 -8.97 5.11 1.89
C ASP A 26 -8.10 3.85 1.99
N HIS A 27 -7.19 3.68 1.03
CA HIS A 27 -6.21 2.60 1.01
C HIS A 27 -4.81 3.11 1.34
N ILE A 28 -3.92 2.18 1.64
CA ILE A 28 -2.49 2.38 1.79
C ILE A 28 -1.75 1.56 0.75
N ILE A 29 -0.67 2.14 0.21
CA ILE A 29 0.30 1.41 -0.62
C ILE A 29 1.68 1.54 0.03
N GLY A 30 2.31 0.39 0.26
CA GLY A 30 3.68 0.29 0.73
C GLY A 30 4.61 0.12 -0.46
N VAL A 31 5.62 0.98 -0.56
CA VAL A 31 6.65 0.91 -1.61
C VAL A 31 8.03 0.80 -0.98
N SER A 32 8.77 -0.24 -1.37
CA SER A 32 10.18 -0.39 -1.06
C SER A 32 10.91 -0.82 -2.33
N ASN A 33 12.05 -0.17 -2.62
CA ASN A 33 12.90 -0.53 -3.76
C ASN A 33 12.23 -0.42 -5.12
N GLY A 34 11.34 0.56 -5.27
CA GLY A 34 10.53 0.73 -6.48
C GLY A 34 9.51 -0.40 -6.70
N LYS A 35 9.28 -1.25 -5.70
CA LYS A 35 8.29 -2.33 -5.74
C LYS A 35 7.18 -2.07 -4.73
N ILE A 36 5.96 -2.38 -5.13
CA ILE A 36 4.81 -2.43 -4.23
C ILE A 36 4.99 -3.66 -3.33
N VAL A 37 5.04 -3.46 -2.02
CA VAL A 37 5.19 -4.54 -1.02
C VAL A 37 3.86 -4.89 -0.35
N PHE A 38 2.92 -3.95 -0.29
CA PHE A 38 1.53 -4.19 0.10
C PHE A 38 0.60 -3.14 -0.50
N PHE A 39 -0.68 -3.50 -0.64
CA PHE A 39 -1.78 -2.62 -1.00
C PHE A 39 -3.05 -3.10 -0.28
N ASP A 40 -3.61 -2.27 0.59
CA ASP A 40 -4.70 -2.69 1.50
C ASP A 40 -5.53 -1.48 1.99
N GLN A 41 -6.62 -1.72 2.70
CA GLN A 41 -7.36 -0.67 3.39
C GLN A 41 -6.51 0.01 4.46
N ALA A 42 -6.71 1.31 4.67
CA ALA A 42 -5.91 2.08 5.64
C ALA A 42 -6.07 1.60 7.09
N ASN A 43 -7.17 0.93 7.43
CA ASN A 43 -7.38 0.32 8.75
C ASN A 43 -6.49 -0.91 9.02
N GLN A 44 -5.76 -1.40 8.00
CA GLN A 44 -4.81 -2.52 8.13
C GLN A 44 -3.36 -2.05 8.34
N ILE A 45 -3.11 -0.74 8.55
CA ILE A 45 -1.75 -0.20 8.58
C ILE A 45 -0.87 -0.86 9.64
N ASP A 46 -1.38 -1.11 10.84
CA ASP A 46 -0.61 -1.69 11.95
C ASP A 46 -0.07 -3.08 11.57
N LYS A 47 -0.90 -3.92 10.97
CA LYS A 47 -0.53 -5.26 10.45
C LYS A 47 0.63 -5.20 9.46
N HIS A 48 0.70 -4.15 8.65
CA HIS A 48 1.74 -4.00 7.63
C HIS A 48 3.01 -3.32 8.15
N LEU A 49 2.94 -2.62 9.29
CA LEU A 49 4.09 -1.95 9.91
C LEU A 49 4.81 -2.80 10.96
N GLU A 50 4.16 -3.82 11.54
CA GLU A 50 4.79 -4.78 12.46
C GLU A 50 6.13 -5.35 11.94
N PRO A 51 6.25 -5.80 10.67
CA PRO A 51 7.51 -6.33 10.15
C PRO A 51 8.63 -5.29 9.99
N PHE A 52 8.29 -4.00 10.04
CA PHE A 52 9.22 -2.88 9.86
C PHE A 52 9.53 -2.15 11.18
N GLY A 53 9.13 -2.73 12.32
CA GLY A 53 9.34 -2.15 13.64
C GLY A 53 8.41 -0.97 13.95
N GLY A 54 7.29 -0.85 13.22
CA GLY A 54 6.26 0.14 13.53
C GLY A 54 5.52 -0.20 14.81
N ARG A 55 5.25 0.84 15.60
CA ARG A 55 4.20 0.88 16.63
C ARG A 55 3.06 1.73 16.12
#